data_AF-A0A958X417-F1
#
_entry.id   AF-A0A958X417-F1
#
_cell.length_a   1.000
_cell.length_b   1.000
_cell.length_c   1.000
_cell.angle_alpha   90.00
_cell.angle_beta   90.00
_cell.angle_gamma   90.00
#
_symmetry.space_group_name_H-M   'P 1'
#
loop_
_entity.id
_entity.type
_entity.pdbx_description
1 polymer ?
#
loop_
_entity_poly.entity_id
_entity_poly.type
_entity_poly.pdbx_seq_one_letter_code
_entity_poly.pdbx_strand_id
1 'polypeptide(L)' 'NNIQLWGCNDTNAQKWLYDGMNRSIRSVINPGKCMQIELNADSAYGKRSNIDIQDCNGSEAQQFLIQE' A
#
# COMPACT_ATOMS: atom_id res chain seq x y z
N ASN A 1 -4.91 -6.78 6.04
CA ASN A 1 -6.22 -6.23 5.57
C ASN A 1 -6.11 -6.01 4.08
N ASN A 2 -6.82 -6.78 3.24
CA ASN A 2 -6.48 -6.80 1.81
C ASN A 2 -6.90 -5.53 1.06
N ILE A 3 -6.08 -5.10 0.08
CA ILE A 3 -6.50 -4.09 -0.89
C ILE A 3 -7.23 -4.79 -2.03
N GLN A 4 -8.31 -4.19 -2.49
CA GLN A 4 -9.15 -4.73 -3.56
C GLN A 4 -9.44 -3.66 -4.60
N LEU A 5 -9.60 -4.11 -5.85
CA LEU A 5 -10.21 -3.28 -6.88
C LEU A 5 -11.72 -3.25 -6.66
N TRP A 6 -12.31 -2.08 -6.82
CA TRP A 6 -13.75 -1.88 -6.69
C TRP A 6 -14.20 -0.79 -7.68
N GLY A 7 -15.48 -0.78 -8.03
CA GLY A 7 -16.05 0.28 -8.86
C GLY A 7 -15.81 1.66 -8.24
N CYS A 8 -15.41 2.63 -9.05
CA CYS A 8 -15.16 4.00 -8.58
C CYS A 8 -16.45 4.58 -7.97
N ASN A 9 -16.38 5.04 -6.72
CA ASN A 9 -17.55 5.48 -5.97
C ASN A 9 -17.30 6.71 -5.08
N ASP A 10 -16.22 7.45 -5.33
CA ASP A 10 -15.85 8.73 -4.67
C ASP A 10 -15.65 8.67 -3.14
N THR A 11 -15.70 7.48 -2.55
CA THR A 11 -15.49 7.29 -1.11
C THR A 11 -14.03 7.46 -0.73
N ASN A 12 -13.76 7.80 0.54
CA ASN A 12 -12.40 7.93 1.05
C ASN A 12 -11.62 6.60 1.04
N ALA A 13 -12.30 5.46 0.90
CA ALA A 13 -11.65 4.15 0.80
C ALA A 13 -10.85 3.97 -0.50
N GLN A 14 -11.14 4.77 -1.53
CA GLN A 14 -10.44 4.76 -2.82
C GLN A 14 -9.44 5.90 -2.97
N LYS A 15 -9.23 6.70 -1.92
CA LYS A 15 -8.35 7.87 -1.94
C LYS A 15 -7.09 7.58 -1.12
N TRP A 16 -5.95 7.90 -1.69
CA TRP A 16 -4.63 7.59 -1.15
C TRP A 16 -3.73 8.83 -1.18
N LEU A 17 -2.85 8.95 -0.19
CA LEU A 17 -1.82 9.98 -0.12
C LEU A 17 -0.48 9.35 -0.48
N TYR A 18 0.23 9.93 -1.44
CA TYR A 18 1.61 9.54 -1.71
C TYR A 18 2.58 10.47 -0.97
N ASP A 19 3.32 9.91 -0.02
CA ASP A 19 4.40 10.58 0.69
C ASP A 19 5.71 10.28 -0.06
N GLY A 20 6.11 11.19 -0.95
CA GLY A 20 7.29 11.04 -1.78
C GLY A 20 8.62 11.01 -1.00
N MET A 21 8.68 11.58 0.20
CA MET A 21 9.90 11.53 1.03
C MET A 21 10.15 10.13 1.56
N ASN A 22 9.10 9.49 2.10
CA ASN A 22 9.17 8.13 2.64
C ASN A 22 8.83 7.05 1.61
N ARG A 23 8.46 7.45 0.38
CA ARG A 23 7.93 6.59 -0.69
C ARG A 23 6.73 5.74 -0.24
N SER A 24 5.91 6.22 0.69
CA SER A 24 4.78 5.44 1.22
C SER A 24 3.46 5.89 0.62
N ILE A 25 2.55 4.93 0.40
CA ILE A 25 1.17 5.19 0.01
C ILE A 25 0.29 4.98 1.25
N ARG A 26 -0.40 6.02 1.70
CA ARG A 26 -1.16 6.05 2.97
C ARG A 26 -2.65 6.20 2.72
N SER A 27 -3.46 5.60 3.59
CA SER A 27 -4.91 5.77 3.53
C SER A 27 -5.32 7.19 3.94
N VAL A 28 -6.24 7.80 3.21
CA VAL A 28 -6.87 9.07 3.64
C VAL A 28 -7.75 8.87 4.88
N ILE A 29 -8.33 7.68 5.06
CA ILE A 29 -9.18 7.37 6.23
C ILE A 29 -8.35 7.35 7.52
N ASN A 30 -7.13 6.83 7.46
CA ASN A 30 -6.20 6.80 8.57
C ASN A 30 -4.75 6.90 8.06
N PRO A 31 -4.09 8.06 8.18
CA PRO A 31 -2.72 8.26 7.71
C PRO A 31 -1.64 7.40 8.41
N GLY A 32 -2.00 6.74 9.53
CA GLY A 32 -1.18 5.73 10.19
C GLY A 32 -1.25 4.34 9.54
N LYS A 33 -2.08 4.16 8.51
CA LYS A 33 -2.17 2.93 7.72
C LYS A 33 -1.51 3.11 6.35
N CYS A 34 -0.59 2.21 6.02
CA CYS A 34 0.21 2.21 4.81
C CYS A 34 -0.10 0.98 3.94
N MET A 35 0.00 1.16 2.62
CA MET A 35 0.07 0.06 1.67
C MET A 35 1.34 -0.75 1.93
N GLN A 36 1.24 -2.07 1.92
CA GLN A 36 2.34 -2.98 2.18
C GLN A 36 2.35 -4.12 1.17
N ILE A 37 3.54 -4.47 0.68
CA ILE A 37 3.75 -5.70 -0.10
C ILE A 37 4.12 -6.85 0.84
N GLU A 38 3.42 -7.97 0.71
CA GLU A 38 3.68 -9.18 1.48
C GLU A 38 4.71 -10.07 0.77
N LEU A 39 5.45 -10.86 1.55
CA LEU A 39 6.27 -11.93 0.99
C LEU A 39 5.37 -12.95 0.29
N ASN A 40 5.79 -13.39 -0.89
CA ASN A 40 5.13 -14.49 -1.58
C ASN A 40 5.53 -15.85 -0.96
N ALA A 41 5.04 -16.96 -1.53
CA ALA A 41 5.34 -18.31 -1.05
C ALA A 41 6.85 -18.67 -1.07
N ASP A 42 7.64 -17.98 -1.89
CA ASP A 42 9.09 -18.15 -1.99
C ASP A 42 9.86 -17.23 -1.02
N SER A 43 9.17 -16.58 -0.07
CA SER A 43 9.75 -15.60 0.85
C SER A 43 10.43 -14.42 0.14
N ALA A 44 9.88 -13.99 -0.99
CA ALA A 44 10.38 -12.84 -1.75
C ALA A 44 9.28 -11.80 -1.98
N TYR A 45 9.68 -10.53 -2.10
CA TYR A 45 8.81 -9.49 -2.63
C TYR A 45 8.80 -9.57 -4.16
N GLY A 46 7.62 -9.64 -4.78
CA GLY A 46 7.50 -9.57 -6.23
C GLY A 46 6.30 -10.31 -6.79
N LYS A 47 6.52 -11.14 -7.80
CA LYS A 47 5.43 -11.86 -8.49
C LYS A 47 4.62 -12.66 -7.47
N ARG A 48 3.28 -12.53 -7.55
CA ARG A 48 2.31 -13.18 -6.68
C ARG A 48 2.35 -12.71 -5.21
N SER A 49 3.13 -11.69 -4.87
CA SER A 49 2.97 -10.99 -3.59
C SER A 49 1.60 -10.33 -3.53
N ASN A 50 0.95 -10.45 -2.38
CA ASN A 50 -0.26 -9.71 -2.11
C ASN A 50 0.09 -8.27 -1.70
N ILE A 51 -0.84 -7.33 -1.96
CA ILE A 51 -0.76 -5.97 -1.44
C ILE A 51 -1.88 -5.79 -0.42
N ASP A 52 -1.52 -5.34 0.78
CA ASP A 52 -2.46 -5.17 1.86
C ASP A 52 -2.25 -3.82 2.59
N ILE A 53 -3.04 -3.58 3.64
CA ILE A 53 -2.97 -2.38 4.47
C ILE A 53 -2.55 -2.78 5.89
N GLN A 54 -1.46 -2.18 6.36
CA GLN A 54 -0.88 -2.40 7.68
C GLN A 54 -0.55 -1.08 8.39
N ASP A 55 -0.20 -1.16 9.67
CA ASP A 55 0.33 0.00 10.38
C ASP A 55 1.65 0.45 9.73
N CYS A 56 1.77 1.77 9.54
CA CYS A 56 2.97 2.35 8.98
C CYS A 56 4.16 2.08 9.92
N ASN A 57 5.19 1.41 9.41
CA ASN A 57 6.39 1.04 10.16
C ASN A 57 7.70 1.47 9.47
N GLY A 58 7.62 2.04 8.26
CA GLY A 58 8.78 2.56 7.52
C GLY A 58 9.67 1.49 6.88
N SER A 59 9.28 0.21 6.94
CA SER A 59 10.00 -0.88 6.29
C SER A 59 10.03 -0.73 4.77
N GLU A 60 10.98 -1.40 4.12
CA GLU A 60 11.06 -1.45 2.66
C GLU A 60 9.81 -2.04 2.02
N ALA A 61 9.08 -2.90 2.74
CA ALA A 61 7.79 -3.45 2.32
C ALA A 61 6.69 -2.38 2.15
N GLN A 62 6.89 -1.17 2.65
CA GLN A 62 5.95 -0.05 2.55
C GLN A 62 6.45 1.06 1.62
N GLN A 63 7.50 0.81 0.83
CA GLN A 63 8.10 1.79 -0.07
C GLN A 63 7.80 1.47 -1.54
N PHE A 64 7.15 2.41 -2.22
CA PHE A 64 6.72 2.32 -3.62
C PHE A 64 7.24 3.51 -4.42
N LEU A 65 7.90 3.23 -5.53
CA LEU A 65 8.23 4.22 -6.54
C LEU A 65 7.09 4.28 -7.55
N ILE A 66 6.54 5.47 -7.75
CA ILE A 66 5.59 5.72 -8.83
C ILE A 66 6.40 6.02 -10.09
N GLN A 67 6.16 5.26 -11.15
CA GLN A 67 6.80 5.41 -12.46
C GLN A 67 5.75 5.83 -13.48
N GLU A 68 6.18 6.65 -14.45
CA GLU A 68 5.39 7.00 -15.64
C GLU A 68 5.45 5.90 -16.70
#